data_AF-A0A0C5F845-F1
#
_entry.id   AF-A0A0C5F845-F1
#
_cell.length_a   1.000
_cell.length_b   1.000
_cell.length_c   1.000
_cell.angle_alpha   90.00
_cell.angle_beta   90.00
_cell.angle_gamma   90.00
#
_symmetry.space_group_name_H-M   'P 1'
#
loop_
_entity.id
_entity.type
_entity.pdbx_description
1 polymer ?
#
loop_
_entity_poly.entity_id
_entity_poly.type
_entity_poly.pdbx_seq_one_letter_code
_entity_poly.pdbx_strand_id
1 'polypeptide(L)' 'MSFKPTPEEVKQARIKAGFTQQEAAERFGFTLSAWQAKETSGKTSRGLAAGTYELLLLLADEHPDYQLVKREKNQDKVTK' A
#
# COMPACT_ATOMS: atom_id res chain seq x y z
N MET A 1 -4.10 -8.10 -15.31
CA MET A 1 -2.96 -9.03 -15.08
C MET A 1 -2.92 -9.36 -13.59
N SER A 2 -2.76 -10.63 -13.20
CA SER A 2 -2.66 -11.00 -11.78
C SER A 2 -1.21 -10.88 -11.32
N PHE A 3 -0.76 -9.65 -11.02
CA PHE A 3 0.56 -9.43 -10.43
C PHE A 3 0.54 -9.78 -8.92
N LYS A 4 1.48 -10.62 -8.47
CA LYS A 4 1.65 -10.93 -7.05
C LYS A 4 3.04 -10.42 -6.63
N PRO A 5 3.13 -9.43 -5.73
CA PRO A 5 4.42 -8.92 -5.28
C PRO A 5 5.14 -9.97 -4.45
N THR A 6 6.46 -9.95 -4.53
CA THR A 6 7.33 -10.68 -3.62
C THR A 6 7.32 -10.05 -2.23
N PRO A 7 7.68 -10.80 -1.18
CA PRO A 7 7.75 -10.26 0.18
C PRO A 7 8.70 -9.07 0.34
N GLU A 8 9.82 -9.09 -0.40
CA GLU A 8 10.78 -7.98 -0.40
C GLU A 8 10.20 -6.74 -1.08
N GLU A 9 9.49 -6.88 -2.20
CA GLU A 9 8.79 -5.76 -2.84
C GLU A 9 7.75 -5.11 -1.93
N VAL A 10 6.99 -5.91 -1.17
CA VAL A 10 6.03 -5.40 -0.17
C VAL A 10 6.75 -4.61 0.93
N LYS A 11 7.87 -5.14 1.42
CA LYS A 11 8.68 -4.49 2.46
C LYS A 11 9.26 -3.16 1.99
N GLN A 12 9.84 -3.13 0.78
CA GLN A 12 10.43 -1.92 0.20
C GLN A 12 9.35 -0.85 -0.03
N ALA A 13 8.20 -1.23 -0.61
CA ALA A 13 7.09 -0.32 -0.83
C ALA A 13 6.57 0.25 0.49
N ARG A 14 6.48 -0.55 1.56
CA ARG A 14 6.09 -0.07 2.90
C ARG A 14 7.05 0.98 3.45
N ILE A 15 8.36 0.71 3.37
CA ILE A 15 9.38 1.62 3.89
C ILE A 15 9.32 2.96 3.15
N LYS A 16 9.14 2.93 1.83
CA LYS A 16 9.03 4.14 1.00
C LYS A 16 7.72 4.90 1.23
N ALA A 17 6.62 4.19 1.50
CA ALA A 17 5.38 4.80 1.99
C ALA A 17 5.50 5.42 3.39
N GLY A 18 6.65 5.28 4.07
CA GLY A 18 6.90 5.87 5.37
C GLY A 18 6.20 5.15 6.53
N PHE A 19 5.72 3.93 6.33
CA PHE A 19 5.01 3.18 7.37
C PHE A 19 5.94 2.21 8.13
N THR A 20 5.74 2.12 9.43
CA THR A 20 6.15 0.95 10.22
C THR A 20 5.28 -0.27 9.85
N GLN A 21 5.72 -1.48 10.24
CA GLN A 21 4.91 -2.69 10.01
C GLN A 21 3.55 -2.63 10.71
N GLN A 22 3.47 -1.96 11.87
CA GLN A 22 2.24 -1.79 12.62
C GLN A 22 1.29 -0.81 11.91
N GLU A 23 1.79 0.36 11.50
CA GLU A 23 0.98 1.35 10.79
C GLU A 23 0.45 0.79 9.46
N ALA A 24 1.26 0.01 8.74
CA ALA A 24 0.80 -0.67 7.55
C ALA A 24 -0.28 -1.70 7.87
N ALA A 25 -0.10 -2.53 8.90
CA ALA A 25 -1.12 -3.47 9.34
C ALA A 25 -2.45 -2.75 9.65
N GLU A 26 -2.41 -1.66 10.42
CA GLU A 26 -3.60 -0.85 10.75
C GLU A 26 -4.24 -0.22 9.50
N ARG A 27 -3.42 0.38 8.62
CA ARG A 27 -3.87 1.02 7.38
C ARG A 27 -4.64 0.07 6.47
N PHE A 28 -4.21 -1.18 6.40
CA PHE A 28 -4.76 -2.19 5.50
C PHE A 28 -5.68 -3.21 6.21
N GLY A 29 -6.00 -2.99 7.50
CA GLY A 29 -6.93 -3.83 8.25
C GLY A 29 -6.41 -5.23 8.58
N PHE A 30 -5.10 -5.38 8.76
CA PHE A 30 -4.43 -6.62 9.16
C PHE A 30 -3.96 -6.55 10.61
N THR A 31 -3.70 -7.72 11.21
CA THR A 31 -2.89 -7.80 12.43
C THR A 31 -1.40 -7.66 12.07
N LEU A 32 -0.58 -7.21 13.03
CA LEU A 32 0.87 -7.07 12.84
C LEU A 32 1.52 -8.36 12.31
N SER A 33 1.20 -9.50 12.92
CA SER A 33 1.74 -10.81 12.49
C SER A 33 1.28 -11.20 11.08
N ALA A 34 0.06 -10.85 10.68
CA ALA A 34 -0.42 -11.08 9.33
C ALA A 34 0.30 -10.18 8.31
N TRP A 35 0.68 -8.96 8.70
CA TRP A 35 1.53 -8.08 7.88
C TRP A 35 2.94 -8.64 7.74
N GLN A 36 3.57 -9.03 8.86
CA GLN A 36 4.90 -9.63 8.85
C GLN A 36 4.96 -10.89 7.98
N ALA A 37 3.91 -11.73 8.00
CA ALA A 37 3.84 -12.91 7.12
C ALA A 37 3.81 -12.58 5.62
N LYS A 38 3.41 -11.36 5.23
CA LYS A 38 3.45 -10.88 3.85
C LYS A 38 4.86 -10.42 3.44
N GLU A 39 5.65 -9.95 4.40
CA GLU A 39 7.06 -9.53 4.20
C GLU A 39 8.07 -10.65 4.43
N THR A 40 7.64 -11.79 4.96
CA THR A 40 8.49 -12.97 5.17
C THR A 40 8.49 -13.87 3.95
N SER A 41 9.69 -14.20 3.47
CA SER A 41 9.94 -15.23 2.46
C SER A 41 9.79 -16.63 3.05
N GLY A 42 9.04 -17.52 2.39
CA GLY A 42 8.92 -18.93 2.81
C GLY A 42 7.61 -19.59 2.42
N LYS A 43 7.45 -20.88 2.77
CA LYS A 43 6.25 -21.70 2.46
C LYS A 43 4.95 -21.18 3.09
N THR A 44 5.05 -20.31 4.10
CA THR A 44 3.93 -19.67 4.79
C THR A 44 3.65 -18.24 4.33
N SER A 45 4.39 -17.75 3.32
CA SER A 45 4.19 -16.42 2.76
C SER A 45 2.79 -16.32 2.16
N ARG A 46 1.93 -15.54 2.82
CA ARG A 46 0.63 -15.17 2.26
C ARG A 46 0.84 -13.90 1.46
N GLY A 47 0.98 -14.06 0.15
CA GLY A 47 1.17 -12.93 -0.77
C GLY A 47 0.13 -11.83 -0.54
N LEU A 48 0.56 -10.59 -0.71
CA LEU A 48 -0.33 -9.43 -0.69
C LEU A 48 -1.22 -9.48 -1.95
N ALA A 49 -2.51 -9.15 -1.81
CA ALA A 49 -3.39 -9.06 -2.96
C ALA A 49 -2.95 -7.90 -3.87
N ALA A 50 -3.07 -8.08 -5.19
CA ALA A 50 -2.61 -7.12 -6.18
C ALA A 50 -3.12 -5.69 -5.90
N GLY A 51 -4.43 -5.51 -5.72
CA GLY A 51 -5.00 -4.19 -5.46
C GLY A 51 -4.54 -3.54 -4.15
N THR A 52 -4.22 -4.35 -3.13
CA THR A 52 -3.63 -3.82 -1.88
C THR A 52 -2.19 -3.37 -2.10
N TYR A 53 -1.44 -4.08 -2.94
CA TYR A 53 -0.09 -3.69 -3.33
C TYR A 53 -0.08 -2.44 -4.20
N GLU A 54 -1.00 -2.33 -5.17
CA GLU A 54 -1.15 -1.12 -6.00
C GLU A 54 -1.44 0.10 -5.13
N LEU A 55 -2.32 -0.01 -4.14
CA LEU A 55 -2.55 1.08 -3.18
C LEU A 55 -1.31 1.40 -2.34
N LEU A 56 -0.53 0.38 -1.94
CA LEU A 56 0.73 0.60 -1.22
C LEU A 56 1.75 1.35 -2.08
N LEU A 57 1.89 0.99 -3.36
CA LEU A 57 2.75 1.69 -4.31
C LEU A 57 2.30 3.14 -4.53
N LEU A 58 0.99 3.37 -4.62
CA LEU A 58 0.42 4.71 -4.72
C LEU A 58 0.76 5.58 -3.50
N LEU A 59 0.70 5.00 -2.29
CA LEU A 59 1.09 5.68 -1.06
C LEU A 59 2.61 5.89 -0.95
N ALA A 60 3.40 5.03 -1.59
CA ALA A 60 4.85 5.15 -1.71
C ALA A 60 5.31 6.08 -2.84
N ASP A 61 4.38 6.64 -3.63
CA ASP A 61 4.67 7.40 -4.87
C ASP A 61 5.51 6.61 -5.89
N GLU A 62 5.35 5.29 -5.93
CA GLU A 62 6.11 4.36 -6.79
C GLU A 62 5.24 3.59 -7.78
N HIS A 63 3.95 3.92 -7.87
CA HIS A 63 3.07 3.21 -8.78
C HIS A 63 3.44 3.56 -10.24
N PRO A 64 3.66 2.57 -11.13
CA PRO A 64 4.19 2.81 -12.47
C PRO A 64 3.28 3.69 -13.35
N ASP A 65 1.96 3.52 -13.24
CA ASP A 65 1.00 4.19 -14.11
C ASP A 65 0.21 5.33 -13.45
N TYR A 66 0.22 5.45 -12.12
CA TYR A 66 -0.72 6.29 -11.37
C TYR A 66 -0.01 7.01 -10.23
N GLN A 67 -0.54 8.16 -9.82
CA GLN A 67 -0.03 8.94 -8.69
C GLN A 67 -1.18 9.43 -7.82
N LEU A 68 -0.95 9.58 -6.51
CA LEU A 68 -1.96 10.12 -5.61
C LEU A 68 -1.98 11.64 -5.66
N VAL A 69 -3.06 12.19 -6.22
CA VAL A 69 -3.35 13.62 -6.15
C VAL A 69 -4.28 13.91 -4.97
N LYS A 70 -3.94 14.95 -4.20
CA LYS A 70 -4.82 15.44 -3.14
C LYS A 70 -6.12 15.94 -3.79
N ARG A 71 -7.26 15.52 -3.24
CA ARG A 71 -8.55 16.10 -3.67
C ARG A 71 -8.54 17.59 -3.41
N GLU A 72 -8.67 18.39 -4.46
CA GLU A 72 -8.91 19.81 -4.31
C GLU A 72 -10.28 20.00 -3.66
N LYS A 73 -10.35 20.81 -2.62
CA LYS A 73 -11.65 21.27 -2.12
C LYS A 73 -12.20 22.20 -3.20
N ASN A 74 -13.07 21.70 -4.07
CA ASN A 74 -14.03 22.57 -4.75
C ASN A 74 -14.84 23.25 -3.64
N GLN A 75 -14.40 24.43 -3.21
CA GLN A 75 -15.32 25.39 -2.64
C GLN A 75 -16.20 25.78 -3.81
N ASP A 76 -17.40 25.22 -3.86
CA ASP A 76 -18.48 25.75 -4.68
C ASP A 76 -18.65 27.22 -4.32
N LYS A 77 -17.92 28.10 -5.02
CA LYS A 77 -18.23 29.52 -5.10
C LYS A 77 -19.49 29.62 -5.95
N VAL A 78 -20.64 29.27 -5.37
CA VAL A 78 -21.92 29.84 -5.81
C VAL A 78 -21.87 31.31 -5.43
N THR A 79 -21.29 32.12 -6.31
CA THR A 79 -21.28 33.57 -6.17
C THR A 79 -22.48 34.11 -6.93
N LYS A 80 -23.46 34.58 -6.16
CA LYS A 80 -24.56 35.51 -6.46
C LYS A 80 -25.45 35.25 -7.66
#